data_AF-A0A945E9V7-F1
#
_entry.id   AF-A0A945E9V7-F1
#
_cell.length_a   1.000
_cell.length_b   1.000
_cell.length_c   1.000
_cell.angle_alpha   90.00
_cell.angle_beta   90.00
_cell.angle_gamma   90.00
#
_symmetry.space_group_name_H-M   'P 1'
#
loop_
_entity.id
_entity.type
_entity.pdbx_description
1 polymer ?
#
loop_
_entity_poly.entity_id
_entity_poly.type
_entity_poly.pdbx_seq_one_letter_code
_entity_poly.pdbx_strand_id
1 'polypeptide(L)'
;MRYLIFSIAFLASFPLFAQDEQIKGIEIGGLMIRVDNLIGKIITIKVHDQVRHYRISGYLPVEVTAYTSHRGQTDSSPCIPAVGSPYPGAPAFDLCKHNREDVIAINGLDFWTKVLIDTDGDGYLELKTVVDRMNPRFDEDSNPLRRHVDLWMRYLEDAIAYGRQFRTMFFLERVRPKSTAILARH
;
A
#
# COMPACT_ATOMS: atom_id res chain seq x y z
N MET A 1 10.37 49.25 -44.37
CA MET A 1 10.92 48.32 -43.36
C MET A 1 10.44 48.75 -41.97
N ARG A 2 9.49 48.02 -41.40
CA ARG A 2 9.09 48.08 -39.98
C ARG A 2 8.68 46.65 -39.60
N TYR A 3 9.50 46.00 -38.79
CA TYR A 3 9.26 44.62 -38.33
C TYR A 3 8.38 44.63 -37.08
N LEU A 4 7.38 43.75 -37.08
CA LEU A 4 6.56 43.38 -35.92
C LEU A 4 7.45 42.77 -34.83
N ILE A 5 7.29 43.24 -33.59
CA ILE A 5 7.80 42.57 -32.40
C ILE A 5 6.71 41.60 -31.95
N PHE A 6 6.95 40.29 -32.11
CA PHE A 6 6.21 39.26 -31.38
C PHE A 6 7.02 38.89 -30.14
N SER A 7 6.49 39.22 -28.96
CA SER A 7 6.98 38.69 -27.68
C SER A 7 6.77 37.19 -27.65
N ILE A 8 7.86 36.42 -27.75
CA ILE A 8 7.86 34.99 -27.44
C ILE A 8 8.03 34.89 -25.93
N ALA A 9 6.94 34.50 -25.26
CA ALA A 9 6.93 34.16 -23.85
C ALA A 9 7.95 33.04 -23.58
N PHE A 10 8.80 33.29 -22.59
CA PHE A 10 9.72 32.32 -22.02
C PHE A 10 8.90 31.27 -21.27
N LEU A 11 8.41 30.25 -21.97
CA LEU A 11 7.90 29.03 -21.34
C LEU A 11 9.11 28.31 -20.75
N ALA A 12 9.39 28.61 -19.47
CA ALA A 12 10.25 27.80 -18.65
C ALA A 12 9.72 26.36 -18.73
N SER A 13 10.49 25.54 -19.43
CA SER A 13 10.27 24.12 -19.59
C SER A 13 10.47 23.52 -18.22
N PHE A 14 9.38 23.32 -17.48
CA PHE A 14 9.42 22.44 -16.32
C PHE A 14 9.94 21.09 -16.80
N PRO A 15 11.02 20.56 -16.20
CA PRO A 15 11.43 19.21 -16.53
C PRO A 15 10.28 18.29 -16.15
N LEU A 16 9.77 17.64 -17.19
CA LEU A 16 8.83 16.54 -17.17
C LEU A 16 9.44 15.40 -16.33
N PHE A 17 9.38 15.51 -15.00
CA PHE A 17 9.71 14.42 -14.08
C PHE A 17 8.57 13.40 -14.10
N ALA A 18 8.46 12.72 -15.23
CA ALA A 18 7.85 11.41 -15.35
C ALA A 18 8.98 10.43 -15.70
N GLN A 19 9.88 10.19 -14.73
CA GLN A 19 10.54 8.88 -14.72
C GLN A 19 9.48 7.90 -14.23
N ASP A 20 8.76 7.37 -15.20
CA ASP A 20 7.95 6.17 -15.07
C ASP A 20 8.91 5.05 -14.66
N GLU A 21 9.06 4.87 -13.35
CA GLU A 21 9.85 3.80 -12.77
C GLU A 21 9.09 2.50 -13.04
N GLN A 22 9.26 1.99 -14.27
CA GLN A 22 8.74 0.71 -14.71
C GLN A 22 9.18 -0.34 -13.70
N ILE A 23 8.20 -0.87 -12.96
CA ILE A 23 8.43 -1.95 -12.00
C ILE A 23 9.06 -3.11 -12.79
N LYS A 24 10.34 -3.37 -12.54
CA LYS A 24 11.13 -4.35 -13.32
C LYS A 24 10.70 -5.80 -13.07
N GLY A 25 9.77 -6.02 -12.15
CA GLY A 25 9.21 -7.31 -11.79
C GLY A 25 9.47 -7.64 -10.33
N ILE A 26 8.84 -8.71 -9.86
CA ILE A 26 8.95 -9.22 -8.49
C ILE A 26 9.77 -10.51 -8.53
N GLU A 27 10.78 -10.61 -7.67
CA GLU A 27 11.63 -11.79 -7.56
C GLU A 27 11.01 -12.78 -6.56
N ILE A 28 10.61 -13.96 -7.03
CA ILE A 28 10.21 -15.07 -6.15
C ILE A 28 11.19 -16.22 -6.39
N GLY A 29 12.18 -16.36 -5.51
CA GLY A 29 13.18 -17.44 -5.58
C GLY A 29 14.05 -17.42 -6.84
N GLY A 30 14.50 -16.23 -7.29
CA GLY A 30 15.33 -16.09 -8.49
C GLY A 30 14.58 -15.83 -9.80
N LEU A 31 13.24 -15.75 -9.78
CA LEU A 31 12.43 -15.53 -10.98
C LEU A 31 11.84 -14.11 -11.03
N MET A 32 12.21 -13.34 -12.05
CA MET A 32 11.64 -12.02 -12.35
C MET A 32 10.23 -12.15 -12.96
N ILE A 33 9.20 -11.78 -12.21
CA ILE A 33 7.80 -11.78 -12.69
C ILE A 33 7.38 -10.37 -13.06
N ARG A 34 7.07 -10.11 -14.35
CA ARG A 34 6.48 -8.83 -14.78
C ARG A 34 5.15 -8.56 -14.06
N VAL A 35 4.92 -7.33 -13.65
CA VAL A 35 3.73 -6.87 -12.90
C VAL A 35 2.41 -7.22 -13.57
N ASP A 36 2.32 -7.07 -14.89
CA ASP A 36 1.10 -7.42 -15.64
C ASP A 36 0.79 -8.92 -15.60
N ASN A 37 1.81 -9.77 -15.40
CA ASN A 37 1.64 -11.22 -15.28
C ASN A 37 1.12 -11.66 -13.90
N LEU A 38 0.98 -10.73 -12.95
CA LEU A 38 0.43 -10.99 -11.62
C LEU A 38 -1.08 -10.73 -11.55
N ILE A 39 -1.61 -9.82 -12.37
CA ILE A 39 -3.05 -9.55 -12.38
C ILE A 39 -3.83 -10.82 -12.72
N GLY A 40 -4.88 -11.08 -11.94
CA GLY A 40 -5.72 -12.27 -12.06
C GLY A 40 -5.12 -13.54 -11.42
N LYS A 41 -3.84 -13.55 -11.03
CA LYS A 41 -3.25 -14.69 -10.32
C LYS A 41 -3.88 -14.83 -8.94
N ILE A 42 -4.04 -16.08 -8.53
CA ILE A 42 -4.51 -16.43 -7.19
C ILE A 42 -3.29 -16.74 -6.34
N ILE A 43 -3.15 -16.01 -5.24
CA ILE A 43 -2.17 -16.28 -4.19
C ILE A 43 -2.87 -16.96 -3.02
N THR A 44 -2.12 -17.82 -2.34
CA THR A 44 -2.58 -18.50 -1.14
C THR A 44 -1.83 -17.93 0.05
N ILE A 45 -2.57 -17.33 0.97
CA ILE A 45 -2.02 -16.75 2.20
C ILE A 45 -2.45 -17.66 3.35
N LYS A 46 -1.45 -18.20 4.06
CA LYS A 46 -1.67 -18.98 5.28
C LYS A 46 -1.40 -18.09 6.49
N VAL A 47 -2.43 -17.84 7.29
CA VAL A 47 -2.31 -17.12 8.56
C VAL A 47 -2.70 -18.10 9.67
N HIS A 48 -1.72 -18.56 10.44
CA HIS A 48 -1.88 -19.67 11.39
C HIS A 48 -2.49 -20.91 10.69
N ASP A 49 -3.64 -21.40 11.18
CA ASP A 49 -4.34 -22.57 10.62
C ASP A 49 -5.35 -22.20 9.52
N GLN A 50 -5.49 -20.91 9.20
CA GLN A 50 -6.41 -20.46 8.16
C GLN A 50 -5.68 -20.26 6.84
N VAL A 51 -6.11 -21.01 5.82
CA VAL A 51 -5.72 -20.80 4.44
C VAL A 51 -6.76 -19.93 3.76
N ARG A 52 -6.32 -18.84 3.14
CA ARG A 52 -7.18 -17.92 2.37
C ARG A 52 -6.60 -17.72 0.99
N HIS A 53 -7.47 -17.65 0.00
CA HIS A 53 -7.10 -17.39 -1.38
C HIS A 53 -7.47 -15.95 -1.75
N TYR A 54 -6.55 -15.27 -2.42
CA TYR A 54 -6.74 -13.91 -2.89
C TYR A 54 -6.39 -13.83 -4.37
N ARG A 55 -7.15 -13.05 -5.13
CA ARG A 55 -6.82 -12.69 -6.49
C ARG A 55 -6.16 -11.32 -6.47
N ILE A 56 -5.05 -11.17 -7.18
CA ILE A 56 -4.48 -9.85 -7.44
C ILE A 56 -5.38 -9.15 -8.46
N SER A 57 -6.08 -8.10 -8.05
CA SER A 57 -7.12 -7.45 -8.87
C SER A 57 -6.61 -6.22 -9.62
N GLY A 58 -5.54 -5.60 -9.15
CA GLY A 58 -4.97 -4.40 -9.74
C GLY A 58 -3.69 -3.97 -9.04
N TYR A 59 -3.08 -2.91 -9.54
CA TYR A 59 -1.96 -2.22 -8.88
C TYR A 59 -2.04 -0.71 -9.11
N LEU A 60 -1.35 0.06 -8.28
CA LEU A 60 -1.04 1.47 -8.54
C LEU A 60 0.35 1.85 -8.00
N PRO A 61 0.99 2.86 -8.58
CA PRO A 61 2.11 3.54 -7.93
C PRO A 61 1.63 4.31 -6.69
N VAL A 62 2.41 4.23 -5.62
CA VAL A 62 2.14 4.90 -4.34
C VAL A 62 3.37 5.64 -3.85
N GLU A 63 3.14 6.78 -3.19
CA GLU A 63 4.14 7.44 -2.36
C GLU A 63 4.07 6.81 -0.97
N VAL A 64 5.18 6.22 -0.52
CA VAL A 64 5.27 5.48 0.73
C VAL A 64 6.16 6.24 1.70
N THR A 65 5.63 6.50 2.89
CA THR A 65 6.37 6.99 4.05
C THR A 65 6.33 5.96 5.17
N ALA A 66 6.99 6.25 6.29
CA ALA A 66 6.88 5.45 7.49
C ALA A 66 6.57 6.33 8.71
N TYR A 67 5.80 5.76 9.64
CA TYR A 67 5.48 6.35 10.93
C TYR A 67 5.67 5.32 12.03
N THR A 68 5.68 5.79 13.27
CA THR A 68 5.73 4.94 14.46
C THR A 68 4.67 5.39 15.46
N SER A 69 4.53 4.61 16.53
CA SER A 69 3.74 5.00 17.71
C SER A 69 4.45 6.05 18.60
N HIS A 70 5.38 6.83 18.06
CA HIS A 70 5.97 7.96 18.77
C HIS A 70 5.02 9.16 18.77
N ARG A 71 4.83 9.81 19.93
CA ARG A 71 3.86 10.92 20.10
C ARG A 71 4.06 12.09 19.13
N GLY A 72 5.27 12.29 18.62
CA GLY A 72 5.56 13.33 17.62
C GLY A 72 5.01 13.03 16.21
N GLN A 73 4.56 11.79 15.96
CA GLN A 73 4.03 11.31 14.69
C GLN A 73 2.54 10.91 14.79
N THR A 74 1.97 10.91 15.99
CA THR A 74 0.60 10.46 16.27
C THR A 74 -0.20 11.53 16.99
N ASP A 75 -1.51 11.28 17.17
CA ASP A 75 -2.34 12.05 18.09
C ASP A 75 -2.09 11.63 19.56
N SER A 76 -3.07 11.92 20.43
CA SER A 76 -3.02 11.59 21.85
C SER A 76 -3.06 10.08 22.15
N SER A 77 -3.27 9.23 21.14
CA SER A 77 -3.40 7.76 21.24
C SER A 77 -2.41 7.00 20.34
N PRO A 78 -1.09 7.09 20.59
CA PRO A 78 -0.04 6.60 19.69
C PRO A 78 -0.12 5.13 19.24
N CYS A 79 -0.70 4.26 20.07
CA CYS A 79 -0.80 2.83 19.80
C CYS A 79 -2.15 2.41 19.20
N ILE A 80 -3.14 3.32 19.13
CA ILE A 80 -4.51 2.99 18.76
C ILE A 80 -4.81 3.55 17.37
N PRO A 81 -4.83 2.71 16.33
CA PRO A 81 -5.10 3.15 14.97
C PRO A 81 -6.60 3.28 14.71
N ALA A 82 -6.96 3.93 13.61
CA ALA A 82 -8.33 4.29 13.28
C ALA A 82 -9.32 3.12 13.08
N VAL A 83 -8.85 1.89 12.86
CA VAL A 83 -9.73 0.72 12.61
C VAL A 83 -10.63 0.35 13.79
N GLY A 84 -10.21 0.64 15.03
CA GLY A 84 -10.96 0.24 16.22
C GLY A 84 -10.98 -1.28 16.44
N SER A 85 -12.14 -1.84 16.80
CA SER A 85 -12.28 -3.25 17.17
C SER A 85 -12.54 -4.15 15.95
N PRO A 86 -11.85 -5.30 15.82
CA PRO A 86 -12.02 -6.21 14.68
C PRO A 86 -13.38 -6.93 14.66
N TYR A 87 -14.05 -7.09 15.80
CA TYR A 87 -15.37 -7.72 15.89
C TYR A 87 -16.12 -7.28 17.16
N PRO A 88 -17.46 -7.37 17.20
CA PRO A 88 -18.23 -7.00 18.38
C PRO A 88 -17.75 -7.73 19.64
N GLY A 89 -17.42 -6.97 20.69
CA GLY A 89 -16.93 -7.49 21.96
C GLY A 89 -15.41 -7.71 22.05
N ALA A 90 -14.65 -7.52 20.98
CA ALA A 90 -13.19 -7.50 21.05
C ALA A 90 -12.67 -6.15 21.58
N PRO A 91 -11.51 -6.11 22.26
CA PRO A 91 -10.82 -4.86 22.51
C PRO A 91 -10.43 -4.17 21.19
N ALA A 92 -10.22 -2.85 21.24
CA ALA A 92 -9.66 -2.12 20.12
C ALA A 92 -8.32 -2.72 19.70
N PHE A 93 -8.05 -2.72 18.39
CA PHE A 93 -6.75 -3.10 17.87
C PHE A 93 -5.67 -2.13 18.37
N ASP A 94 -4.50 -2.66 18.68
CA ASP A 94 -3.42 -1.93 19.35
C ASP A 94 -2.10 -2.29 18.66
N LEU A 95 -1.51 -1.31 17.98
CA LEU A 95 -0.26 -1.45 17.21
C LEU A 95 0.89 -1.91 18.10
N CYS A 96 0.99 -1.35 19.29
CA CYS A 96 2.07 -1.63 20.22
C CYS A 96 1.97 -3.04 20.82
N LYS A 97 0.76 -3.55 21.02
CA LYS A 97 0.55 -4.96 21.42
C LYS A 97 0.72 -5.94 20.26
N HIS A 98 0.26 -5.56 19.06
CA HIS A 98 0.41 -6.37 17.86
C HIS A 98 1.88 -6.52 17.47
N ASN A 99 2.63 -5.43 17.55
CA ASN A 99 4.09 -5.34 17.43
C ASN A 99 4.67 -6.00 16.16
N ARG A 100 3.96 -5.89 15.04
CA ARG A 100 4.39 -6.40 13.73
C ARG A 100 4.20 -5.30 12.69
N GLU A 101 5.18 -5.17 11.80
CA GLU A 101 5.21 -4.18 10.73
C GLU A 101 4.42 -4.66 9.50
N ASP A 102 3.28 -5.33 9.70
CA ASP A 102 2.39 -5.86 8.67
C ASP A 102 1.12 -5.01 8.48
N VAL A 103 1.20 -3.74 8.88
CA VAL A 103 0.09 -2.80 8.91
C VAL A 103 0.45 -1.45 8.29
N ILE A 104 -0.56 -0.78 7.72
CA ILE A 104 -0.41 0.50 7.03
C ILE A 104 -1.54 1.46 7.35
N ALA A 105 -1.23 2.75 7.23
CA ALA A 105 -2.18 3.85 7.16
C ALA A 105 -2.39 4.25 5.69
N ILE A 106 -3.65 4.33 5.27
CA ILE A 106 -4.01 4.82 3.92
C ILE A 106 -5.48 5.23 3.93
N ASN A 107 -5.80 6.27 3.19
CA ASN A 107 -7.17 6.72 2.99
C ASN A 107 -7.79 6.11 1.73
N GLY A 108 -9.13 6.06 1.68
CA GLY A 108 -9.86 5.52 0.52
C GLY A 108 -9.82 4.01 0.35
N LEU A 109 -9.29 3.25 1.32
CA LEU A 109 -9.43 1.79 1.40
C LEU A 109 -10.14 1.38 2.69
N ASP A 110 -11.02 0.38 2.59
CA ASP A 110 -11.70 -0.18 3.75
C ASP A 110 -10.69 -0.76 4.75
N PHE A 111 -10.99 -0.65 6.03
CA PHE A 111 -10.17 -1.30 7.05
C PHE A 111 -10.14 -2.82 6.86
N TRP A 112 -9.06 -3.43 7.31
CA TRP A 112 -8.73 -4.86 7.16
C TRP A 112 -8.47 -5.31 5.71
N THR A 113 -8.51 -4.38 4.75
CA THR A 113 -8.06 -4.63 3.37
C THR A 113 -6.62 -5.11 3.39
N LYS A 114 -6.35 -6.14 2.59
CA LYS A 114 -5.01 -6.70 2.40
C LYS A 114 -4.44 -6.20 1.09
N VAL A 115 -3.18 -5.79 1.11
CA VAL A 115 -2.44 -5.35 -0.06
C VAL A 115 -1.06 -6.02 -0.08
N LEU A 116 -0.45 -6.09 -1.26
CA LEU A 116 0.97 -6.41 -1.37
C LEU A 116 1.74 -5.16 -1.77
N ILE A 117 2.90 -4.95 -1.17
CA ILE A 117 3.79 -3.83 -1.51
C ILE A 117 5.23 -4.26 -1.29
N ASP A 118 6.12 -3.82 -2.19
CA ASP A 118 7.57 -3.92 -2.01
C ASP A 118 8.00 -2.73 -1.15
N THR A 119 8.22 -2.96 0.14
CA THR A 119 8.62 -1.91 1.09
C THR A 119 10.08 -1.55 0.92
N ASP A 120 10.96 -2.55 0.88
CA ASP A 120 12.41 -2.34 0.92
C ASP A 120 13.01 -2.00 -0.46
N GLY A 121 12.23 -2.13 -1.52
CA GLY A 121 12.69 -1.90 -2.90
C GLY A 121 13.60 -3.01 -3.40
N ASP A 122 13.59 -4.17 -2.74
CA ASP A 122 14.40 -5.34 -3.04
C ASP A 122 13.66 -6.34 -3.96
N GLY A 123 12.45 -6.00 -4.38
CA GLY A 123 11.62 -6.81 -5.26
C GLY A 123 10.76 -7.84 -4.54
N TYR A 124 10.77 -7.91 -3.20
CA TYR A 124 9.94 -8.81 -2.42
C TYR A 124 8.63 -8.15 -1.99
N LEU A 125 7.51 -8.81 -2.28
CA LEU A 125 6.18 -8.32 -1.90
C LEU A 125 5.81 -8.73 -0.48
N GLU A 126 5.53 -7.73 0.34
CA GLU A 126 5.04 -7.91 1.70
C GLU A 126 3.53 -7.74 1.79
N LEU A 127 2.89 -8.61 2.57
CA LEU A 127 1.47 -8.49 2.89
C LEU A 127 1.27 -7.43 3.97
N LYS A 128 0.55 -6.36 3.64
CA LYS A 128 0.16 -5.33 4.59
C LYS A 128 -1.35 -5.29 4.80
N THR A 129 -1.74 -4.77 5.96
CA THR A 129 -3.14 -4.64 6.38
C THR A 129 -3.49 -3.20 6.62
N VAL A 130 -4.56 -2.72 6.00
CA VAL A 130 -5.07 -1.37 6.28
C VAL A 130 -5.72 -1.36 7.66
N VAL A 131 -5.09 -0.69 8.62
CA VAL A 131 -5.62 -0.56 10.00
C VAL A 131 -5.75 0.90 10.43
N ASP A 132 -5.14 1.83 9.70
CA ASP A 132 -5.07 3.22 10.13
C ASP A 132 -5.39 4.19 8.99
N ARG A 133 -5.45 5.48 9.33
CA ARG A 133 -5.74 6.58 8.40
C ARG A 133 -4.64 7.61 8.41
N MET A 134 -4.45 8.22 7.26
CA MET A 134 -3.55 9.35 7.11
C MET A 134 -4.33 10.65 7.34
N ASN A 135 -3.60 11.73 7.58
CA ASN A 135 -4.20 13.07 7.66
C ASN A 135 -5.03 13.37 6.39
N PRO A 136 -6.25 13.94 6.49
CA PRO A 136 -7.12 14.22 5.33
C PRO A 136 -6.48 15.08 4.24
N ARG A 137 -5.45 15.88 4.54
CA ARG A 137 -4.69 16.63 3.51
C ARG A 137 -4.09 15.74 2.43
N PHE A 138 -3.86 14.45 2.72
CA PHE A 138 -3.37 13.46 1.76
C PHE A 138 -4.48 12.94 0.82
N ASP A 139 -5.75 13.27 1.08
CA ASP A 139 -6.88 13.05 0.17
C ASP A 139 -7.06 14.22 -0.81
N GLU A 140 -6.57 15.40 -0.44
CA GLU A 140 -6.66 16.63 -1.24
C GLU A 140 -5.65 16.66 -2.40
N ASP A 141 -4.73 15.69 -2.46
CA ASP A 141 -3.80 15.55 -3.57
C ASP A 141 -4.59 15.19 -4.85
N SER A 142 -4.73 16.18 -5.73
CA SER A 142 -5.56 16.14 -6.94
C SER A 142 -5.12 15.12 -8.00
N ASN A 143 -4.05 14.36 -7.75
CA ASN A 143 -3.58 13.33 -8.65
C ASN A 143 -4.24 11.98 -8.34
N PRO A 144 -5.28 11.55 -9.10
CA PRO A 144 -5.95 10.27 -8.86
C PRO A 144 -5.03 9.05 -9.09
N LEU A 145 -3.84 9.26 -9.65
CA LEU A 145 -2.84 8.23 -9.93
C LEU A 145 -1.78 8.10 -8.84
N ARG A 146 -1.82 8.91 -7.77
CA ARG A 146 -0.89 8.82 -6.64
C ARG A 146 -1.67 8.74 -5.34
N ARG A 147 -1.52 7.61 -4.63
CA ARG A 147 -1.98 7.50 -3.25
C ARG A 147 -0.78 7.56 -2.31
N HIS A 148 -1.00 8.16 -1.15
CA HIS A 148 -0.08 8.14 -0.03
C HIS A 148 -0.35 6.93 0.84
N VAL A 149 0.72 6.27 1.29
CA VAL A 149 0.69 5.12 2.21
C VAL A 149 1.72 5.37 3.29
N ASP A 150 1.35 5.17 4.55
CA ASP A 150 2.29 5.21 5.68
C ASP A 150 2.49 3.80 6.24
N LEU A 151 3.73 3.32 6.27
CA LEU A 151 4.10 2.05 6.88
C LEU A 151 4.26 2.26 8.39
N TRP A 152 3.59 1.44 9.19
CA TRP A 152 3.89 1.44 10.62
C TRP A 152 5.20 0.68 10.85
N MET A 153 6.15 1.35 11.49
CA MET A 153 7.41 0.79 11.94
C MET A 153 7.49 0.83 13.46
N ARG A 154 8.23 -0.12 14.02
CA ARG A 154 8.40 -0.26 15.46
C ARG A 154 9.32 0.82 16.03
N TYR A 155 10.40 1.13 15.32
CA TYR A 155 11.46 2.04 15.78
C TYR A 155 11.48 3.34 14.98
N LEU A 156 11.65 4.45 15.70
CA LEU A 156 11.60 5.79 15.11
C LEU A 156 12.78 6.02 14.16
N GLU A 157 13.93 5.47 14.50
CA GLU A 157 15.15 5.55 13.71
C GLU A 157 14.96 4.90 12.34
N ASP A 158 14.27 3.75 12.29
CA ASP A 158 13.98 3.03 11.05
C ASP A 158 12.98 3.81 10.19
N ALA A 159 11.94 4.39 10.80
CA ALA A 159 10.98 5.23 10.08
C ALA A 159 11.64 6.48 9.48
N ILE A 160 12.58 7.10 10.20
CA ILE A 160 13.36 8.24 9.71
C ILE A 160 14.28 7.80 8.56
N ALA A 161 14.95 6.65 8.71
CA ALA A 161 15.88 6.12 7.71
C ALA A 161 15.17 5.69 6.42
N TYR A 162 13.95 5.14 6.53
CA TYR A 162 13.13 4.74 5.38
C TYR A 162 12.83 5.94 4.46
N GLY A 163 12.52 7.09 5.06
CA GLY A 163 12.25 8.32 4.33
C GLY A 163 11.03 8.21 3.42
N ARG A 164 11.06 8.91 2.29
CA ARG A 164 9.99 8.87 1.29
C ARG A 164 10.42 8.05 0.08
N GLN A 165 9.57 7.11 -0.30
CA GLN A 165 9.81 6.17 -1.39
C GLN A 165 8.64 6.18 -2.39
N PHE A 166 8.91 5.84 -3.65
CA PHE A 166 7.87 5.52 -4.63
C PHE A 166 7.88 4.02 -4.87
N ARG A 167 6.73 3.36 -4.71
CA ARG A 167 6.58 1.91 -4.81
C ARG A 167 5.30 1.54 -5.53
N THR A 168 5.12 0.25 -5.78
CA THR A 168 3.85 -0.26 -6.31
C THR A 168 3.12 -1.08 -5.29
N MET A 169 1.85 -0.74 -5.10
CA MET A 169 0.93 -1.47 -4.25
C MET A 169 -0.04 -2.27 -5.12
N PHE A 170 -0.20 -3.54 -4.79
CA PHE A 170 -1.12 -4.47 -5.44
C PHE A 170 -2.35 -4.71 -4.56
N PHE A 171 -3.52 -4.68 -5.19
CA PHE A 171 -4.79 -4.92 -4.54
C PHE A 171 -5.14 -6.40 -4.52
N LEU A 172 -5.66 -6.86 -3.38
CA LEU A 172 -6.08 -8.24 -3.19
C LEU A 172 -7.59 -8.34 -2.99
N GLU A 173 -8.24 -9.15 -3.82
CA GLU A 173 -9.64 -9.54 -3.65
C GLU A 173 -9.74 -10.94 -3.07
N ARG A 174 -10.55 -11.10 -2.01
CA ARG A 174 -10.75 -12.43 -1.41
C ARG A 174 -11.51 -13.34 -2.38
N VAL A 175 -10.92 -14.48 -2.72
CA VAL A 175 -11.58 -15.54 -3.47
C VAL A 175 -12.25 -16.48 -2.49
N ARG A 176 -13.58 -16.57 -2.55
CA ARG A 176 -14.31 -17.64 -1.84
C ARG A 176 -14.19 -18.92 -2.67
N PRO A 177 -13.83 -20.06 -2.08
CA PRO A 177 -13.97 -21.33 -2.77
C PRO A 177 -15.41 -21.46 -3.25
N LYS A 178 -15.62 -21.81 -4.53
CA LYS A 178 -16.94 -22.31 -4.93
C LYS A 178 -17.20 -23.52 -4.05
N SER A 179 -18.32 -23.52 -3.31
CA SER A 179 -18.70 -24.70 -2.53
C SER A 179 -18.70 -25.89 -3.48
N THR A 180 -17.94 -26.94 -3.13
CA THR A 180 -18.04 -28.24 -3.78
C THR A 180 -19.36 -28.88 -3.35
N ALA A 181 -20.49 -28.27 -3.72
CA ALA A 181 -21.81 -28.84 -3.60
C ALA A 181 -22.13 -29.59 -4.89
N ILE A 182 -21.42 -30.69 -5.14
CA ILE A 182 -21.77 -31.89 -5.93
C ILE A 182 -20.61 -32.86 -5.65
N LEU A 183 -20.72 -33.65 -4.57
CA LEU A 183 -19.96 -34.90 -4.35
C LEU A 183 -20.51 -35.58 -3.09
N ALA A 184 -21.82 -35.78 -3.05
CA ALA A 184 -22.49 -36.62 -2.05
C ALA A 184 -23.90 -37.01 -2.52
N ARG A 185 -24.05 -37.47 -3.77
CA ARG A 185 -25.21 -38.25 -4.23
C ARG A 185 -24.79 -39.10 -5.43
N HIS A 186 -24.29 -40.30 -5.17
CA HIS A 186 -24.54 -41.50 -5.95
C HIS A 186 -24.39 -42.70 -5.01
#